data_AF-A0A8C5S594-F1
#
_entry.id   AF-A0A8C5S594-F1
#
_cell.length_a   1.000
_cell.length_b   1.000
_cell.length_c   1.000
_cell.angle_alpha   90.00
_cell.angle_beta   90.00
_cell.angle_gamma   90.00
#
_symmetry.space_group_name_H-M   'P 1'
#
loop_
_entity.id
_entity.type
_entity.pdbx_description
1 polymer ?
#
loop_
_entity_poly.entity_id
_entity_poly.type
_entity_poly.pdbx_seq_one_letter_code
_entity_poly.pdbx_strand_id
1 'polypeptide(L)'
;MKIYENIYMYFCLGRMRPNILVLGFKKDWQSADMNDVDIYINLLHDAFDFQYGVVVIRLREGLDISHLQGQEELLSSQEKSPVTKDIIVNVDYSKKIDTVTSKPVSEKGPIHKEEEEDIKTPTQPLLKKDPKGPSVPLNLADQKLLDASSQFQKKQGKNYIDVWWLFDDGGLTLLIPYLLTTKKKWKDCKIRVFIGGKINRIDHDRRAMATLLSKFRIDFSDIMVLGDINTKPKKENIAAFEEMIEPFRLHEDDKEQDVADKMKEDEPWRITDNEIELYKTKSHRQIRLNELLKEHSSTANLIVMSLPVARKSAVSSALYMAWIEALSKDLPPILLVRGNHQSVLTFYS
;
A
#
# COMPACT_ATOMS: atom_id res chain seq x y z
N MET A 1 12.83 16.18 -2.95
CA MET A 1 13.71 15.20 -3.64
C MET A 1 14.72 14.52 -2.70
N LYS A 2 15.60 15.25 -1.99
CA LYS A 2 16.70 14.66 -1.19
C LYS A 2 16.34 13.78 0.02
N ILE A 3 15.11 13.81 0.56
CA ILE A 3 14.79 13.04 1.79
C ILE A 3 14.52 11.57 1.47
N TYR A 4 13.81 11.27 0.38
CA TYR A 4 13.48 9.88 0.02
C TYR A 4 14.67 9.16 -0.64
N GLU A 5 15.45 9.83 -1.50
CA GLU A 5 16.70 9.27 -2.06
C GLU A 5 17.67 8.79 -0.97
N ASN A 6 17.74 9.50 0.15
CA ASN A 6 18.62 9.13 1.27
C ASN A 6 18.17 7.84 1.98
N ILE A 7 16.87 7.53 2.01
CA ILE A 7 16.37 6.29 2.62
C ILE A 7 16.76 5.08 1.75
N TYR A 8 16.72 5.23 0.42
CA TYR A 8 17.10 4.14 -0.50
C TYR A 8 18.60 3.82 -0.44
N MET A 9 19.47 4.80 -0.23
CA MET A 9 20.93 4.60 -0.26
C MET A 9 21.58 4.30 1.11
N TYR A 10 21.06 4.82 2.23
CA TYR A 10 21.83 4.87 3.48
C TYR A 10 21.40 3.91 4.60
N PHE A 11 20.33 3.12 4.42
CA PHE A 11 19.81 2.28 5.52
C PHE A 11 20.46 0.90 5.69
N CYS A 12 21.62 0.63 5.08
CA CYS A 12 22.06 -0.75 4.89
C CYS A 12 23.50 -1.06 5.33
N LEU A 13 23.64 -1.94 6.32
CA LEU A 13 24.86 -2.73 6.53
C LEU A 13 24.75 -4.08 5.79
N GLY A 14 25.66 -4.33 4.84
CA GLY A 14 25.82 -5.64 4.19
C GLY A 14 24.62 -6.08 3.32
N ARG A 15 24.13 -7.31 3.56
CA ARG A 15 23.03 -7.95 2.80
C ARG A 15 21.62 -7.55 3.27
N MET A 16 21.50 -6.77 4.34
CA MET A 16 20.22 -6.28 4.85
C MET A 16 19.85 -5.00 4.10
N ARG A 17 19.24 -5.17 2.92
CA ARG A 17 18.73 -4.06 2.10
C ARG A 17 17.23 -4.19 1.90
N PRO A 18 16.43 -3.13 2.11
CA PRO A 18 15.03 -3.14 1.72
C PRO A 18 14.94 -3.45 0.22
N ASN A 19 14.03 -4.34 -0.15
CA ASN A 19 13.81 -4.78 -1.53
C ASN A 19 12.38 -4.46 -2.02
N ILE A 20 11.51 -3.97 -1.14
CA ILE A 20 10.14 -3.61 -1.42
C ILE A 20 9.84 -2.26 -0.77
N LEU A 21 9.30 -1.33 -1.56
CA LEU A 21 8.69 -0.09 -1.11
C LEU A 21 7.19 -0.32 -0.90
N VAL A 22 6.69 0.01 0.29
CA VAL A 22 5.27 -0.08 0.62
C VAL A 22 4.74 1.32 0.92
N LEU A 23 3.67 1.71 0.25
CA LEU A 23 3.07 3.05 0.35
C LEU A 23 1.56 2.95 0.52
N GLY A 24 0.96 3.93 1.19
CA GLY A 24 -0.49 4.14 1.15
C GLY A 24 -0.91 4.78 -0.17
N PHE A 25 -2.11 4.47 -0.64
CA PHE A 25 -2.73 5.17 -1.77
C PHE A 25 -3.05 6.63 -1.38
N LYS A 26 -2.64 7.59 -2.23
CA LYS A 26 -2.94 9.01 -2.03
C LYS A 26 -4.41 9.30 -2.35
N LYS A 27 -5.29 9.15 -1.34
CA LYS A 27 -6.75 9.24 -1.49
C LYS A 27 -7.25 10.65 -1.87
N ASP A 28 -6.53 11.68 -1.45
CA ASP A 28 -6.87 13.10 -1.62
C ASP A 28 -6.34 13.71 -2.93
N TRP A 29 -5.83 12.89 -3.86
CA TRP A 29 -5.09 13.37 -5.04
C TRP A 29 -5.85 14.35 -5.94
N GLN A 30 -7.18 14.27 -6.00
CA GLN A 30 -7.99 15.19 -6.82
C GLN A 30 -8.13 16.60 -6.22
N SER A 31 -7.97 16.72 -4.90
CA SER A 31 -8.05 17.98 -4.15
C SER A 31 -6.69 18.49 -3.68
N ALA A 32 -5.63 17.67 -3.80
CA ALA A 32 -4.28 18.01 -3.38
C ALA A 32 -3.58 18.91 -4.42
N ASP A 33 -2.46 19.51 -4.00
CA ASP A 33 -1.53 20.14 -4.93
C ASP A 33 -0.98 19.08 -5.89
N MET A 34 -1.01 19.36 -7.20
CA MET A 34 -0.55 18.42 -8.22
C MET A 34 0.96 18.18 -8.15
N ASN A 35 1.74 19.09 -7.56
CA ASN A 35 3.15 18.83 -7.26
C ASN A 35 3.30 17.66 -6.28
N ASP A 36 2.44 17.54 -5.28
CA ASP A 36 2.48 16.41 -4.35
C ASP A 36 2.08 15.10 -5.03
N VAL A 37 1.13 15.15 -5.97
CA VAL A 37 0.75 13.99 -6.79
C VAL A 37 1.90 13.58 -7.70
N ASP A 38 2.58 14.55 -8.33
CA ASP A 38 3.75 14.30 -9.17
C ASP A 38 4.90 13.70 -8.37
N ILE A 39 5.18 14.21 -7.16
CA ILE A 39 6.17 13.64 -6.24
C ILE A 39 5.79 12.19 -5.86
N TYR A 40 4.52 11.92 -5.56
CA TYR A 40 4.04 10.58 -5.23
C TYR A 40 4.25 9.59 -6.38
N ILE A 41 3.92 9.99 -7.62
CA ILE A 41 4.11 9.16 -8.80
C ILE A 41 5.59 8.97 -9.14
N ASN A 42 6.39 10.03 -9.05
CA ASN A 42 7.83 9.96 -9.25
C ASN A 42 8.50 9.02 -8.23
N LEU A 43 8.03 8.99 -6.99
CA LEU A 43 8.49 8.01 -5.98
C LEU A 43 8.25 6.56 -6.43
N LEU A 44 7.11 6.26 -7.06
CA LEU A 44 6.84 4.93 -7.62
C LEU A 44 7.80 4.62 -8.78
N HIS A 45 8.06 5.60 -9.65
CA HIS A 45 8.98 5.44 -10.78
C HIS A 45 10.41 5.23 -10.32
N ASP A 46 10.89 6.03 -9.37
CA ASP A 46 12.24 5.89 -8.82
C ASP A 46 12.42 4.52 -8.18
N ALA A 47 11.40 4.01 -7.47
CA ALA A 47 11.43 2.64 -6.94
C ALA A 47 11.56 1.58 -8.05
N PHE A 48 10.88 1.76 -9.18
CA PHE A 48 11.04 0.87 -10.33
C PHE A 48 12.44 0.94 -10.93
N ASP A 49 13.02 2.14 -11.05
CA ASP A 49 14.35 2.38 -11.60
C ASP A 49 15.44 1.76 -10.69
N PHE A 50 15.24 1.79 -9.37
CA PHE A 50 16.11 1.13 -8.39
C PHE A 50 15.84 -0.38 -8.22
N GLN A 51 14.97 -0.98 -9.04
CA GLN A 51 14.60 -2.40 -8.98
C GLN A 51 14.01 -2.84 -7.63
N TYR A 52 13.26 -1.95 -6.98
CA TYR A 52 12.45 -2.31 -5.81
C TYR A 52 11.13 -2.92 -6.26
N GLY A 53 10.62 -3.89 -5.51
CA GLY A 53 9.20 -4.20 -5.54
C GLY A 53 8.41 -3.00 -4.99
N VAL A 54 7.19 -2.78 -5.47
CA VAL A 54 6.29 -1.72 -5.01
C VAL A 54 4.98 -2.34 -4.59
N VAL A 55 4.47 -1.93 -3.44
CA VAL A 55 3.13 -2.26 -2.95
C VAL A 55 2.41 -0.97 -2.58
N VAL A 56 1.28 -0.69 -3.24
CA VAL A 56 0.38 0.41 -2.89
C VAL A 56 -0.84 -0.17 -2.16
N ILE A 57 -1.06 0.25 -0.93
CA ILE A 57 -2.16 -0.20 -0.07
C ILE A 57 -3.30 0.81 -0.15
N ARG A 58 -4.50 0.36 -0.52
CA ARG A 58 -5.71 1.19 -0.49
C ARG A 58 -6.77 0.57 0.42
N LEU A 59 -7.23 1.36 1.38
CA LEU A 59 -8.45 1.12 2.16
C LEU A 59 -9.52 2.11 1.71
N ARG A 60 -10.79 1.72 1.82
CA ARG A 60 -11.92 2.57 1.43
C ARG A 60 -11.97 3.85 2.26
N GLU A 61 -11.74 3.74 3.56
CA GLU A 61 -11.79 4.83 4.53
C GLU A 61 -10.55 5.73 4.44
N GLY A 62 -9.39 5.17 4.08
CA GLY A 62 -8.09 5.83 4.09
C GLY A 62 -7.15 5.18 5.10
N LEU A 63 -5.95 5.74 5.25
CA LEU A 63 -4.92 5.26 6.18
C LEU A 63 -4.44 6.33 7.17
N ASP A 64 -4.73 7.61 6.91
CA ASP A 64 -4.26 8.71 7.74
C ASP A 64 -5.18 8.91 8.95
N ILE A 65 -4.64 8.62 10.14
CA ILE A 65 -5.30 8.78 11.43
C ILE A 65 -4.62 9.86 12.29
N SER A 66 -3.75 10.70 11.70
CA SER A 66 -2.97 11.70 12.42
C SER A 66 -3.84 12.66 13.25
N HIS A 67 -5.02 13.02 12.75
CA HIS A 67 -5.99 13.85 13.46
C HIS A 67 -6.68 13.15 14.64
N LEU A 68 -6.50 11.83 14.80
CA LEU A 68 -7.17 10.99 15.80
C LEU A 68 -6.22 10.42 16.88
N GLN A 69 -4.91 10.62 16.76
CA GLN A 69 -3.89 10.00 17.64
C GLN A 69 -4.08 10.30 19.14
N GLY A 70 -4.80 11.37 19.51
CA GLY A 70 -5.13 11.67 20.92
C GLY A 70 -6.22 10.80 21.56
N GLN A 71 -6.97 10.01 20.78
CA GLN A 71 -8.09 9.20 21.28
C GLN A 71 -7.84 7.68 21.24
N GLU A 72 -6.80 7.24 20.53
CA GLU A 72 -6.43 5.83 20.38
C GLU A 72 -5.87 5.23 21.70
N GLU A 73 -5.19 6.04 22.53
CA GLU A 73 -4.71 5.63 23.86
C GLU A 73 -5.85 5.34 24.85
N LEU A 74 -7.02 5.96 24.68
CA LEU A 74 -8.18 5.78 25.56
C LEU A 74 -8.98 4.50 25.25
N LEU A 75 -8.91 4.01 24.01
CA LEU A 75 -9.61 2.80 23.57
C LEU A 75 -8.73 1.54 23.71
N SER A 76 -7.42 1.67 23.48
CA SER A 76 -6.45 0.57 23.64
C SER A 76 -6.22 0.14 25.09
N SER A 77 -6.61 0.95 26.08
CA SER A 77 -6.43 0.65 27.50
C SER A 77 -7.49 -0.32 28.09
N GLN A 78 -8.46 -0.78 27.29
CA GLN A 78 -9.45 -1.79 27.72
C GLN A 78 -9.09 -3.24 27.36
N GLU A 79 -8.08 -3.48 26.50
CA GLU A 79 -7.66 -4.83 26.10
C GLU A 79 -6.16 -5.06 26.36
N LYS A 80 -5.75 -5.24 27.62
CA LYS A 80 -4.40 -5.73 27.94
C LYS A 80 -4.38 -7.24 28.20
N SER A 81 -3.69 -7.97 27.33
CA SER A 81 -2.97 -9.21 27.65
C SER A 81 -1.49 -9.03 27.26
N PRO A 82 -0.53 -9.80 27.83
CA PRO A 82 0.80 -9.28 28.13
C PRO A 82 1.79 -9.28 26.94
N VAL A 83 2.29 -8.07 26.68
CA VAL A 83 3.65 -7.63 26.28
C VAL A 83 4.60 -8.67 25.65
N THR A 84 4.95 -8.41 24.39
CA THR A 84 6.36 -8.40 23.93
C THR A 84 6.66 -6.99 23.41
N LYS A 85 7.71 -6.36 23.96
CA LYS A 85 8.15 -5.01 23.60
C LYS A 85 8.85 -5.04 22.24
N ASP A 86 8.26 -4.43 21.22
CA ASP A 86 9.00 -3.98 20.04
C ASP A 86 9.39 -2.51 20.23
N ILE A 87 10.69 -2.24 20.07
CA ILE A 87 11.32 -0.94 20.26
C ILE A 87 10.99 -0.08 19.04
N ILE A 88 10.13 0.92 19.22
CA ILE A 88 9.95 2.01 18.24
C ILE A 88 11.05 3.04 18.52
N VAL A 89 11.99 3.18 17.59
CA VAL A 89 13.02 4.22 17.65
C VAL A 89 12.44 5.48 16.99
N ASN A 90 12.00 6.44 17.80
CA ASN A 90 11.80 7.81 17.33
C ASN A 90 13.17 8.50 17.29
N VAL A 91 13.63 8.87 16.10
CA VAL A 91 14.85 9.67 15.92
C VAL A 91 14.44 11.12 15.66
N ASP A 92 14.58 11.95 16.70
CA ASP A 92 14.45 13.39 16.59
C ASP A 92 15.78 13.98 16.12
N TYR A 93 15.79 14.63 14.94
CA TYR A 93 16.95 15.34 14.41
C TYR A 93 16.77 16.85 14.60
N SER A 94 17.31 17.36 15.70
CA SER A 94 17.69 18.76 15.80
C SER A 94 19.14 18.85 16.27
N LYS A 95 20.07 18.98 15.32
CA LYS A 95 21.46 19.40 15.60
C LYS A 95 21.56 20.92 15.49
N LYS A 96 22.03 21.56 16.56
CA LYS A 96 22.91 22.74 16.48
C LYS A 96 24.16 22.49 17.33
N ILE A 97 25.25 22.32 16.59
CA ILE A 97 26.66 22.73 16.76
C ILE A 97 27.27 22.82 18.18
N ASP A 98 28.43 22.17 18.26
CA ASP A 98 29.37 21.96 19.36
C ASP A 98 29.92 23.24 20.03
N THR A 99 30.23 23.13 21.33
CA THR A 99 31.56 23.56 21.83
C THR A 99 32.06 22.59 22.90
N VAL A 100 33.24 22.04 22.62
CA VAL A 100 34.07 21.13 23.43
C VAL A 100 34.62 21.81 24.68
N THR A 101 34.90 21.01 25.72
CA THR A 101 36.12 20.97 26.60
C THR A 101 35.65 20.55 28.02
N SER A 102 36.13 19.53 28.74
CA SER A 102 37.33 18.70 28.72
C SER A 102 37.09 17.43 29.57
N LYS A 103 37.61 16.31 29.05
CA LYS A 103 38.12 15.06 29.68
C LYS A 103 38.81 15.22 31.07
N PRO A 104 39.29 14.13 31.75
CA PRO A 104 39.07 12.67 31.58
C PRO A 104 38.98 11.85 32.91
N VAL A 105 39.03 10.49 32.79
CA VAL A 105 39.58 9.48 33.75
C VAL A 105 38.64 9.02 34.88
N SER A 106 38.50 7.74 35.25
CA SER A 106 38.88 6.44 34.70
C SER A 106 38.19 5.33 35.52
N GLU A 107 38.01 4.19 34.86
CA GLU A 107 38.22 2.82 35.34
C GLU A 107 37.56 2.25 36.63
N LYS A 108 36.77 1.20 36.35
CA LYS A 108 36.85 -0.18 36.87
C LYS A 108 36.42 -0.47 38.31
N GLY A 109 35.39 -1.32 38.37
CA GLY A 109 35.53 -2.67 38.95
C GLY A 109 34.95 -2.87 40.35
N PRO A 110 34.65 -4.12 40.73
CA PRO A 110 33.28 -4.49 41.11
C PRO A 110 33.15 -5.19 42.47
N ILE A 111 31.92 -5.66 42.75
CA ILE A 111 31.53 -6.75 43.69
C ILE A 111 31.19 -6.27 45.12
N HIS A 112 29.97 -6.51 45.57
CA HIS A 112 29.66 -7.51 46.61
C HIS A 112 28.13 -7.65 46.82
N LYS A 113 27.75 -8.92 46.99
CA LYS A 113 26.44 -9.47 47.32
C LYS A 113 26.03 -9.05 48.73
N GLU A 114 24.73 -8.99 49.01
CA GLU A 114 24.10 -9.65 50.16
C GLU A 114 22.57 -9.61 50.04
N GLU A 115 21.97 -10.79 50.15
CA GLU A 115 20.55 -11.08 50.45
C GLU A 115 20.33 -10.69 51.93
N GLU A 116 19.20 -10.13 52.36
CA GLU A 116 18.00 -10.84 52.83
C GLU A 116 16.85 -9.86 53.16
N GLU A 117 15.63 -10.30 52.83
CA GLU A 117 14.32 -10.26 53.53
C GLU A 117 14.14 -9.40 54.81
N ASP A 118 12.97 -8.92 55.23
CA ASP A 118 11.60 -8.75 54.73
C ASP A 118 10.89 -8.00 55.89
N ILE A 119 10.46 -6.75 55.73
CA ILE A 119 9.51 -6.11 56.68
C ILE A 119 8.46 -5.32 55.89
N LYS A 120 7.26 -5.87 55.90
CA LYS A 120 6.01 -5.30 55.38
C LYS A 120 5.53 -4.12 56.24
N THR A 121 5.22 -2.99 55.62
CA THR A 121 4.05 -2.16 55.96
C THR A 121 3.60 -1.36 54.72
N PRO A 122 2.29 -1.15 54.51
CA PRO A 122 1.75 -0.72 53.22
C PRO A 122 1.52 0.79 53.17
N THR A 123 2.18 1.48 52.24
CA THR A 123 1.87 2.88 51.89
C THR A 123 1.32 2.90 50.47
N GLN A 124 0.00 2.94 50.34
CA GLN A 124 -0.65 3.27 49.06
C GLN A 124 -0.51 4.78 48.80
N PRO A 125 -0.03 5.22 47.63
CA PRO A 125 -0.22 6.60 47.21
C PRO A 125 -1.62 6.74 46.59
N LEU A 126 -2.45 7.60 47.18
CA LEU A 126 -3.67 8.14 46.60
C LEU A 126 -3.33 8.83 45.26
N LEU A 127 -3.57 8.15 44.14
CA LEU A 127 -3.73 8.82 42.85
C LEU A 127 -5.19 9.26 42.71
N LYS A 128 -5.39 10.58 42.87
CA LYS A 128 -6.66 11.24 42.57
C LYS A 128 -7.02 10.95 41.12
N LYS A 129 -8.20 10.38 40.93
CA LYS A 129 -8.81 10.14 39.62
C LYS A 129 -9.40 11.46 39.15
N ASP A 130 -8.76 12.11 38.18
CA ASP A 130 -9.37 13.28 37.54
C ASP A 130 -10.69 12.87 36.86
N PRO A 131 -11.73 13.71 36.96
CA PRO A 131 -13.03 13.38 36.39
C PRO A 131 -12.94 13.35 34.87
N LYS A 132 -13.40 12.23 34.29
CA LYS A 132 -13.60 12.03 32.85
C LYS A 132 -14.24 13.28 32.23
N GLY A 133 -13.50 13.99 31.40
CA GLY A 133 -14.09 14.96 30.48
C GLY A 133 -15.06 14.23 29.53
N PRO A 134 -16.09 14.92 29.01
CA PRO A 134 -17.04 14.31 28.09
C PRO A 134 -16.28 13.88 26.83
N SER A 135 -16.23 12.57 26.56
CA SER A 135 -15.79 12.06 25.27
C SER A 135 -16.77 12.58 24.22
N VAL A 136 -16.36 13.58 23.45
CA VAL A 136 -17.12 14.01 22.28
C VAL A 136 -17.29 12.77 21.40
N PRO A 137 -18.51 12.34 21.08
CA PRO A 137 -18.72 11.20 20.21
C PRO A 137 -18.03 11.49 18.88
N LEU A 138 -17.12 10.61 18.48
CA LEU A 138 -16.51 10.68 17.16
C LEU A 138 -17.59 10.70 16.08
N ASN A 139 -17.36 11.46 15.02
CA ASN A 139 -18.26 11.39 13.87
C ASN A 139 -18.15 9.98 13.23
N LEU A 140 -19.16 9.62 12.44
CA LEU A 140 -19.25 8.28 11.84
C LEU A 140 -18.06 7.97 10.90
N ALA A 141 -17.46 8.98 10.27
CA ALA A 141 -16.33 8.79 9.36
C ALA A 141 -15.06 8.43 10.13
N ASP A 142 -14.77 9.15 11.22
CA ASP A 142 -13.61 8.89 12.07
C ASP A 142 -13.72 7.53 12.77
N GLN A 143 -14.92 7.15 13.22
CA GLN A 143 -15.14 5.82 13.78
C GLN A 143 -14.83 4.71 12.76
N LYS A 144 -15.34 4.84 11.53
CA LYS A 144 -15.06 3.87 10.46
C LYS A 144 -13.58 3.80 10.11
N LEU A 145 -12.89 4.94 10.11
CA LEU A 145 -11.46 5.02 9.84
C LEU A 145 -10.62 4.32 10.92
N LEU A 146 -10.97 4.47 12.20
CA LEU A 146 -10.34 3.74 13.32
C LEU A 146 -10.62 2.23 13.27
N ASP A 147 -11.84 1.85 12.91
CA ASP A 147 -12.19 0.43 12.74
C ASP A 147 -11.40 -0.18 11.57
N ALA A 148 -11.25 0.56 10.47
CA ALA A 148 -10.49 0.15 9.30
C ALA A 148 -8.98 0.06 9.57
N SER A 149 -8.40 0.97 10.38
CA SER A 149 -6.97 0.94 10.72
C SER A 149 -6.60 -0.29 11.56
N SER A 150 -7.51 -0.72 12.44
CA SER A 150 -7.32 -1.88 13.33
C SER A 150 -7.82 -3.21 12.74
N GLN A 151 -8.48 -3.21 11.59
CA GLN A 151 -9.17 -4.40 11.06
C GLN A 151 -8.25 -5.62 10.86
N PHE A 152 -6.99 -5.41 10.47
CA PHE A 152 -6.02 -6.49 10.25
C PHE A 152 -5.34 -6.96 11.53
N GLN A 153 -5.55 -6.27 12.65
CA GLN A 153 -5.10 -6.73 13.95
C GLN A 153 -5.99 -7.87 14.47
N LYS A 154 -7.23 -7.96 14.00
CA LYS A 154 -8.20 -9.01 14.36
C LYS A 154 -7.99 -10.27 13.50
N LYS A 155 -8.54 -11.41 13.96
CA LYS A 155 -8.56 -12.65 13.16
C LYS A 155 -9.49 -12.45 11.97
N GLN A 156 -9.06 -12.90 10.80
CA GLN A 156 -9.80 -12.74 9.55
C GLN A 156 -10.82 -13.85 9.32
N GLY A 157 -10.68 -14.99 10.00
CA GLY A 157 -11.63 -16.10 9.91
C GLY A 157 -11.61 -16.82 8.56
N LYS A 158 -12.71 -17.54 8.26
CA LYS A 158 -12.88 -18.31 7.02
C LYS A 158 -13.38 -17.40 5.89
N ASN A 159 -12.46 -16.68 5.28
CA ASN A 159 -12.75 -15.74 4.21
C ASN A 159 -11.78 -15.90 3.02
N TYR A 160 -11.93 -15.08 1.98
CA TYR A 160 -11.13 -15.17 0.76
C TYR A 160 -10.05 -14.09 0.68
N ILE A 161 -8.86 -14.50 0.23
CA ILE A 161 -7.84 -13.61 -0.32
C ILE A 161 -7.84 -13.84 -1.83
N ASP A 162 -8.20 -12.80 -2.58
CA ASP A 162 -8.32 -12.87 -4.03
C ASP A 162 -7.05 -12.34 -4.68
N VAL A 163 -6.44 -13.15 -5.53
CA VAL A 163 -5.16 -12.83 -6.17
C VAL A 163 -5.36 -12.65 -7.66
N TRP A 164 -5.24 -11.42 -8.13
CA TRP A 164 -5.39 -11.03 -9.52
C TRP A 164 -4.01 -10.93 -10.19
N TRP A 165 -3.54 -12.06 -10.70
CA TRP A 165 -2.23 -12.17 -11.33
C TRP A 165 -2.35 -11.94 -12.84
N LEU A 166 -2.19 -10.68 -13.25
CA LEU A 166 -2.44 -10.24 -14.63
C LEU A 166 -1.17 -9.87 -15.39
N PHE A 167 -0.06 -9.71 -14.69
CA PHE A 167 1.24 -9.37 -15.26
C PHE A 167 2.33 -10.18 -14.56
N ASP A 168 3.41 -10.49 -15.29
CA ASP A 168 4.57 -11.12 -14.70
C ASP A 168 5.33 -10.11 -13.83
N ASP A 169 5.31 -10.36 -12.54
CA ASP A 169 5.87 -9.52 -11.50
C ASP A 169 6.93 -10.28 -10.68
N GLY A 170 7.53 -11.33 -11.26
CA GLY A 170 8.52 -12.17 -10.58
C GLY A 170 7.92 -13.06 -9.48
N GLY A 171 6.58 -13.09 -9.36
CA GLY A 171 5.84 -13.90 -8.39
C GLY A 171 5.53 -13.21 -7.07
N LEU A 172 5.82 -11.92 -6.92
CA LEU A 172 5.59 -11.19 -5.66
C LEU A 172 4.09 -11.13 -5.28
N THR A 173 3.21 -10.95 -6.27
CA THR A 173 1.74 -10.94 -6.14
C THR A 173 1.23 -12.28 -5.59
N LEU A 174 1.91 -13.39 -5.88
CA LEU A 174 1.59 -14.72 -5.34
C LEU A 174 2.24 -15.00 -3.99
N LEU A 175 3.45 -14.46 -3.76
CA LEU A 175 4.20 -14.66 -2.52
C LEU A 175 3.55 -13.96 -1.32
N ILE A 176 3.07 -12.73 -1.48
CA ILE A 176 2.40 -11.97 -0.43
C ILE A 176 1.22 -12.73 0.21
N PRO A 177 0.21 -13.19 -0.55
CA PRO A 177 -0.93 -13.92 0.00
C PRO A 177 -0.52 -15.25 0.62
N TYR A 178 0.46 -15.96 0.04
CA TYR A 178 1.03 -17.17 0.65
C TYR A 178 1.60 -16.87 2.04
N LEU A 179 2.48 -15.88 2.18
CA LEU A 179 3.07 -15.49 3.46
C LEU A 179 2.00 -15.06 4.48
N LEU A 180 0.94 -14.37 4.05
CA LEU A 180 -0.18 -14.03 4.91
C LEU A 180 -0.83 -15.28 5.49
N THR A 181 -1.17 -16.27 4.66
CA THR A 181 -1.83 -17.51 5.12
C THR A 181 -1.00 -18.35 6.09
N THR A 182 0.33 -18.17 6.16
CA THR A 182 1.17 -18.79 7.21
C THR A 182 0.95 -18.19 8.62
N LYS A 183 0.29 -17.03 8.73
CA LYS A 183 0.10 -16.30 9.99
C LYS A 183 -1.21 -16.68 10.67
N LYS A 184 -1.19 -16.74 12.01
CA LYS A 184 -2.34 -17.14 12.86
C LYS A 184 -3.65 -16.39 12.57
N LYS A 185 -3.58 -15.12 12.13
CA LYS A 185 -4.76 -14.28 11.84
C LYS A 185 -5.42 -14.61 10.49
N TRP A 186 -4.67 -15.20 9.56
CA TRP A 186 -5.06 -15.43 8.17
C TRP A 186 -5.05 -16.92 7.76
N LYS A 187 -4.60 -17.82 8.65
CA LYS A 187 -4.49 -19.26 8.37
C LYS A 187 -5.77 -19.95 7.88
N ASP A 188 -6.93 -19.39 8.22
CA ASP A 188 -8.24 -19.93 7.88
C ASP A 188 -8.78 -19.31 6.57
N CYS A 189 -8.08 -18.33 6.00
CA CYS A 189 -8.42 -17.71 4.73
C CYS A 189 -8.03 -18.61 3.57
N LYS A 190 -8.86 -18.62 2.52
CA LYS A 190 -8.65 -19.37 1.29
C LYS A 190 -8.19 -18.45 0.17
N ILE A 191 -7.20 -18.88 -0.60
CA ILE A 191 -6.72 -18.13 -1.76
C ILE A 191 -7.57 -18.50 -2.98
N ARG A 192 -8.07 -17.50 -3.71
CA ARG A 192 -8.66 -17.67 -5.06
C ARG A 192 -7.79 -16.93 -6.05
N VAL A 193 -7.43 -17.57 -7.15
CA VAL A 193 -6.51 -16.99 -8.14
C VAL A 193 -7.24 -16.64 -9.42
N PHE A 194 -7.11 -15.40 -9.85
CA PHE A 194 -7.67 -14.87 -11.09
C PHE A 194 -6.54 -14.58 -12.07
N ILE A 195 -6.63 -15.12 -13.27
CA ILE A 195 -5.66 -14.91 -14.35
C ILE A 195 -6.36 -14.45 -15.62
N GLY A 196 -5.66 -13.64 -16.42
CA GLY A 196 -6.11 -13.31 -17.77
C GLY A 196 -5.80 -14.46 -18.73
N GLY A 197 -6.75 -14.81 -19.60
CA GLY A 197 -6.55 -15.86 -20.60
C GLY A 197 -7.41 -15.66 -21.84
N LYS A 198 -7.27 -16.57 -22.82
CA LYS A 198 -8.14 -16.59 -23.99
C LYS A 198 -9.29 -17.57 -23.76
N ILE A 199 -10.49 -17.22 -24.23
CA ILE A 199 -11.70 -18.04 -24.06
C ILE A 199 -11.49 -19.47 -24.59
N ASN A 200 -10.75 -19.63 -25.69
CA ASN A 200 -10.46 -20.94 -26.29
C ASN A 200 -9.40 -21.78 -25.56
N ARG A 201 -8.75 -21.24 -24.52
CA ARG A 201 -7.66 -21.91 -23.78
C ARG A 201 -7.87 -21.95 -22.27
N ILE A 202 -9.06 -21.59 -21.77
CA ILE A 202 -9.41 -21.53 -20.34
C ILE A 202 -8.91 -22.77 -19.58
N ASP A 203 -9.22 -23.98 -20.05
CA ASP A 203 -8.83 -25.21 -19.38
C ASP A 203 -7.33 -25.45 -19.33
N HIS A 204 -6.63 -25.07 -20.41
CA HIS A 204 -5.19 -25.20 -20.49
C HIS A 204 -4.50 -24.21 -19.54
N ASP A 205 -4.90 -22.94 -19.58
CA ASP A 205 -4.32 -21.88 -18.76
C ASP A 205 -4.58 -22.14 -17.27
N ARG A 206 -5.79 -22.63 -16.92
CA ARG A 206 -6.13 -23.08 -15.55
C ARG A 206 -5.21 -24.21 -15.07
N ARG A 207 -4.98 -25.25 -15.89
CA ARG A 207 -4.09 -26.37 -15.52
C ARG A 207 -2.63 -25.93 -15.40
N ALA A 208 -2.17 -25.06 -16.29
CA ALA A 208 -0.82 -24.50 -16.23
C ALA A 208 -0.62 -23.73 -14.93
N MET A 209 -1.60 -22.88 -14.56
CA MET A 209 -1.57 -22.13 -13.32
C MET A 209 -1.61 -23.03 -12.07
N ALA A 210 -2.48 -24.05 -12.07
CA ALA A 210 -2.54 -25.03 -10.98
C ALA A 210 -1.20 -25.76 -10.79
N THR A 211 -0.55 -26.13 -11.90
CA THR A 211 0.77 -26.77 -11.87
C THR A 211 1.84 -25.84 -11.29
N LEU A 212 1.82 -24.57 -11.67
CA LEU A 212 2.73 -23.55 -11.14
C LEU A 212 2.55 -23.35 -9.63
N LEU A 213 1.31 -23.17 -9.16
CA LEU A 213 1.00 -23.00 -7.74
C LEU A 213 1.40 -24.23 -6.92
N SER A 214 1.14 -25.43 -7.44
CA SER A 214 1.55 -26.69 -6.81
C SER A 214 3.07 -26.79 -6.65
N LYS A 215 3.85 -26.38 -7.67
CA LYS A 215 5.32 -26.34 -7.57
C LYS A 215 5.81 -25.41 -6.47
N PHE A 216 5.11 -24.29 -6.26
CA PHE A 216 5.43 -23.35 -5.17
C PHE A 216 4.77 -23.70 -3.83
N ARG A 217 4.05 -24.84 -3.75
CA ARG A 217 3.34 -25.29 -2.55
C ARG A 217 2.37 -24.23 -2.01
N ILE A 218 1.76 -23.48 -2.92
CA ILE A 218 0.74 -22.49 -2.60
C ILE A 218 -0.61 -23.19 -2.73
N ASP A 219 -1.24 -23.45 -1.59
CA ASP A 219 -2.59 -23.97 -1.55
C ASP A 219 -3.58 -22.91 -2.03
N PHE A 220 -4.48 -23.32 -2.91
CA PHE A 220 -5.54 -22.47 -3.44
C PHE A 220 -6.87 -23.21 -3.42
N SER A 221 -7.96 -22.45 -3.36
CA SER A 221 -9.32 -22.99 -3.38
C SER A 221 -9.92 -23.03 -4.77
N ASP A 222 -9.58 -22.06 -5.64
CA ASP A 222 -10.07 -22.01 -7.01
C ASP A 222 -9.15 -21.18 -7.92
N ILE A 223 -9.21 -21.45 -9.23
CA ILE A 223 -8.53 -20.69 -10.28
C ILE A 223 -9.55 -20.27 -11.35
N MET A 224 -9.75 -18.97 -11.50
CA MET A 224 -10.62 -18.36 -12.50
C MET A 224 -9.81 -17.76 -13.64
N VAL A 225 -10.15 -18.14 -14.88
CA VAL A 225 -9.52 -17.61 -16.09
C VAL A 225 -10.48 -16.64 -16.77
N LEU A 226 -10.11 -15.37 -16.81
CA LEU A 226 -10.93 -14.28 -17.33
C LEU A 226 -10.61 -14.03 -18.81
N GLY A 227 -11.60 -14.22 -19.67
CA GLY A 227 -11.48 -14.05 -21.13
C GLY A 227 -11.82 -12.66 -21.65
N ASP A 228 -12.39 -11.82 -20.80
CA ASP A 228 -13.09 -10.59 -21.15
C ASP A 228 -12.46 -9.33 -20.51
N ILE A 229 -11.24 -9.44 -19.99
CA ILE A 229 -10.47 -8.33 -19.40
C ILE A 229 -10.16 -7.18 -20.36
N ASN A 230 -10.24 -7.43 -21.67
CA ASN A 230 -10.01 -6.45 -22.73
C ASN A 230 -11.30 -6.05 -23.46
N THR A 231 -12.46 -6.47 -22.95
CA THR A 231 -13.75 -6.05 -23.52
C THR A 231 -14.03 -4.59 -23.16
N LYS A 232 -14.87 -3.95 -23.97
CA LYS A 232 -15.23 -2.54 -23.77
C LYS A 232 -15.95 -2.39 -22.41
N PRO A 233 -15.52 -1.47 -21.54
CA PRO A 233 -16.22 -1.19 -20.28
C PRO A 233 -17.62 -0.65 -20.49
N LYS A 234 -18.41 -0.64 -19.41
CA LYS A 234 -19.74 -0.01 -19.39
C LYS A 234 -19.62 1.49 -19.67
N LYS A 235 -20.57 2.03 -20.45
CA LYS A 235 -20.55 3.43 -20.88
C LYS A 235 -20.57 4.40 -19.70
N GLU A 236 -21.32 4.07 -18.66
CA GLU A 236 -21.42 4.91 -17.45
C GLU A 236 -20.07 5.04 -16.74
N ASN A 237 -19.29 3.96 -16.69
CA ASN A 237 -17.97 3.97 -16.06
C ASN A 237 -16.92 4.68 -16.91
N ILE A 238 -17.05 4.65 -18.24
CA ILE A 238 -16.22 5.45 -19.15
C ILE A 238 -16.49 6.93 -18.92
N ALA A 239 -17.77 7.34 -18.92
CA ALA A 239 -18.15 8.73 -18.68
C ALA A 239 -17.67 9.23 -17.30
N ALA A 240 -17.80 8.41 -16.26
CA ALA A 240 -17.30 8.76 -14.93
C ALA A 240 -15.76 8.90 -14.88
N PHE A 241 -15.03 8.13 -15.68
CA PHE A 241 -13.58 8.29 -15.81
C PHE A 241 -13.22 9.59 -16.55
N GLU A 242 -13.91 9.88 -17.65
CA GLU A 242 -13.73 11.12 -18.43
C GLU A 242 -14.00 12.35 -17.57
N GLU A 243 -15.10 12.36 -16.81
CA GLU A 243 -15.43 13.43 -15.85
C GLU A 243 -14.35 13.60 -14.78
N MET A 244 -13.81 12.49 -14.25
CA MET A 244 -12.78 12.51 -13.21
C MET A 244 -11.47 13.13 -13.69
N ILE A 245 -11.07 12.89 -14.95
CA ILE A 245 -9.80 13.40 -15.49
C ILE A 245 -9.90 14.80 -16.07
N GLU A 246 -11.11 15.27 -16.37
CA GLU A 246 -11.37 16.53 -17.06
C GLU A 246 -10.65 17.76 -16.44
N PRO A 247 -10.62 17.96 -15.10
CA PRO A 247 -9.90 19.08 -14.49
C PRO A 247 -8.37 19.05 -14.69
N PHE A 248 -7.83 17.91 -15.10
CA PHE A 248 -6.40 17.69 -15.29
C PHE A 248 -5.99 17.69 -16.76
N ARG A 249 -6.94 17.81 -17.69
CA ARG A 249 -6.66 17.86 -19.13
C ARG A 249 -6.10 19.21 -19.55
N LEU A 250 -5.19 19.16 -20.51
CA LEU A 250 -4.58 20.36 -21.07
C LEU A 250 -5.44 21.01 -22.15
N HIS A 251 -6.22 20.22 -22.92
CA HIS A 251 -6.94 20.66 -24.12
C HIS A 251 -6.02 21.45 -25.05
N GLU A 252 -4.97 20.78 -25.52
CA GLU A 252 -3.91 21.39 -26.31
C GLU A 252 -4.36 21.68 -27.75
N ASP A 253 -5.26 20.86 -28.29
CA ASP A 253 -5.81 21.02 -29.65
C ASP A 253 -6.67 22.29 -29.78
N ASP A 254 -7.20 22.81 -28.66
CA ASP A 254 -8.01 24.04 -28.60
C ASP A 254 -7.16 25.31 -28.38
N LYS A 255 -5.84 25.18 -28.28
CA LYS A 255 -4.91 26.26 -27.92
C LYS A 255 -3.90 26.54 -29.02
N GLU A 256 -3.31 27.74 -28.99
CA GLU A 256 -2.15 28.05 -29.82
C GLU A 256 -0.93 27.25 -29.37
N GLN A 257 -0.09 26.82 -30.32
CA GLN A 257 1.04 25.92 -30.08
C GLN A 257 2.00 26.44 -29.00
N ASP A 258 2.42 27.72 -29.09
CA ASP A 258 3.36 28.31 -28.14
C ASP A 258 2.78 28.38 -26.71
N VAL A 259 1.47 28.54 -26.58
CA VAL A 259 0.77 28.55 -25.28
C VAL A 259 0.70 27.14 -24.73
N ALA A 260 0.35 26.16 -25.57
CA ALA A 260 0.28 24.76 -25.17
C ALA A 260 1.65 24.23 -24.72
N ASP A 261 2.72 24.56 -25.46
CA ASP A 261 4.07 24.11 -25.13
C ASP A 261 4.58 24.73 -23.83
N LYS A 262 4.32 26.02 -23.60
CA LYS A 262 4.64 26.66 -22.32
C LYS A 262 3.90 26.02 -21.15
N MET A 263 2.62 25.69 -21.31
CA MET A 263 1.86 25.01 -20.25
C MET A 263 2.37 23.58 -19.97
N LYS A 264 2.88 22.87 -20.96
CA LYS A 264 3.52 21.56 -20.75
C LYS A 264 4.80 21.68 -19.92
N GLU A 265 5.57 22.74 -20.13
CA GLU A 265 6.79 23.01 -19.35
C GLU A 265 6.44 23.41 -17.91
N ASP A 266 5.44 24.27 -17.73
CA ASP A 266 5.03 24.77 -16.41
C ASP A 266 4.27 23.71 -15.58
N GLU A 267 3.45 22.87 -16.23
CA GLU A 267 2.58 21.86 -15.60
C GLU A 267 2.70 20.47 -16.26
N PRO A 268 3.85 19.79 -16.14
CA PRO A 268 4.12 18.52 -16.82
C PRO A 268 3.24 17.35 -16.38
N TRP A 269 2.51 17.50 -15.26
CA TRP A 269 1.56 16.52 -14.76
C TRP A 269 0.21 16.52 -15.49
N ARG A 270 -0.10 17.56 -16.30
CA ARG A 270 -1.35 17.67 -17.05
C ARG A 270 -1.45 16.59 -18.12
N ILE A 271 -2.67 16.17 -18.42
CA ILE A 271 -2.97 15.13 -19.38
C ILE A 271 -3.16 15.76 -20.76
N THR A 272 -2.33 15.34 -21.71
CA THR A 272 -2.39 15.79 -23.11
C THR A 272 -3.44 15.02 -23.91
N ASP A 273 -3.93 15.59 -25.00
CA ASP A 273 -4.96 14.95 -25.84
C ASP A 273 -4.38 13.73 -26.57
N ASN A 274 -3.12 13.82 -26.99
CA ASN A 274 -2.38 12.69 -27.55
C ASN A 274 -2.27 11.51 -26.56
N GLU A 275 -2.06 11.75 -25.26
CA GLU A 275 -2.04 10.68 -24.26
C GLU A 275 -3.39 9.96 -24.14
N ILE A 276 -4.50 10.72 -24.16
CA ILE A 276 -5.85 10.15 -24.10
C ILE A 276 -6.10 9.23 -25.30
N GLU A 277 -5.73 9.67 -26.50
CA GLU A 277 -5.87 8.87 -27.70
C GLU A 277 -4.97 7.63 -27.67
N LEU A 278 -3.67 7.83 -27.42
CA LEU A 278 -2.66 6.76 -27.45
C LEU A 278 -2.93 5.68 -26.41
N TYR A 279 -3.37 6.05 -25.20
CA TYR A 279 -3.58 5.13 -24.10
C TYR A 279 -5.04 4.79 -23.82
N LYS A 280 -5.98 5.15 -24.71
CA LYS A 280 -7.41 4.84 -24.58
C LYS A 280 -7.71 3.39 -24.20
N THR A 281 -7.09 2.44 -24.90
CA THR A 281 -7.26 1.00 -24.63
C THR A 281 -6.77 0.61 -23.22
N LYS A 282 -5.70 1.25 -22.74
CA LYS A 282 -5.13 1.00 -21.43
C LYS A 282 -5.98 1.60 -20.31
N SER A 283 -6.53 2.80 -20.52
CA SER A 283 -7.53 3.42 -19.64
C SER A 283 -8.77 2.54 -19.53
N HIS A 284 -9.34 2.13 -20.67
CA HIS A 284 -10.49 1.21 -20.71
C HIS A 284 -10.20 -0.10 -19.97
N ARG A 285 -9.00 -0.67 -20.13
CA ARG A 285 -8.63 -1.89 -19.40
C ARG A 285 -8.69 -1.69 -17.89
N GLN A 286 -8.28 -0.55 -17.34
CA GLN A 286 -8.36 -0.31 -15.88
C GLN A 286 -9.82 -0.25 -15.41
N ILE A 287 -10.67 0.43 -16.18
CA ILE A 287 -12.11 0.53 -15.89
C ILE A 287 -12.75 -0.86 -15.96
N ARG A 288 -12.46 -1.65 -16.99
CA ARG A 288 -12.99 -3.02 -17.14
C ARG A 288 -12.53 -3.92 -16.00
N LEU A 289 -11.27 -3.81 -15.57
CA LEU A 289 -10.76 -4.56 -14.45
C LEU A 289 -11.47 -4.20 -13.13
N ASN A 290 -11.79 -2.92 -12.90
CA ASN A 290 -12.59 -2.52 -11.74
C ASN A 290 -13.99 -3.13 -11.73
N GLU A 291 -14.65 -3.21 -12.90
CA GLU A 291 -15.94 -3.88 -13.03
C GLU A 291 -15.86 -5.35 -12.63
N LEU A 292 -14.86 -6.07 -13.14
CA LEU A 292 -14.64 -7.48 -12.85
C LEU A 292 -14.24 -7.72 -11.38
N LEU A 293 -13.44 -6.81 -10.78
CA LEU A 293 -13.11 -6.83 -9.36
C LEU A 293 -14.37 -6.69 -8.50
N LYS A 294 -15.28 -5.78 -8.86
CA LYS A 294 -16.56 -5.60 -8.17
C LYS A 294 -17.47 -6.82 -8.32
N GLU A 295 -17.44 -7.48 -9.48
CA GLU A 295 -18.24 -8.68 -9.74
C GLU A 295 -17.77 -9.89 -8.91
N HIS A 296 -16.45 -10.15 -8.88
CA HIS A 296 -15.94 -11.40 -8.32
C HIS A 296 -15.34 -11.28 -6.91
N SER A 297 -14.93 -10.08 -6.50
CA SER A 297 -14.12 -9.85 -5.30
C SER A 297 -14.74 -8.86 -4.30
N SER A 298 -16.02 -8.48 -4.45
CA SER A 298 -16.70 -7.53 -3.55
C SER A 298 -16.79 -7.98 -2.08
N THR A 299 -16.73 -9.29 -1.82
CA THR A 299 -16.78 -9.88 -0.47
C THR A 299 -15.43 -10.42 0.00
N ALA A 300 -14.33 -10.13 -0.71
CA ALA A 300 -13.00 -10.57 -0.31
C ALA A 300 -12.52 -9.79 0.92
N ASN A 301 -11.72 -10.41 1.78
CA ASN A 301 -11.07 -9.71 2.90
C ASN A 301 -9.85 -8.92 2.44
N LEU A 302 -9.21 -9.38 1.37
CA LEU A 302 -8.06 -8.76 0.78
C LEU A 302 -8.00 -9.12 -0.70
N ILE A 303 -7.73 -8.11 -1.53
CA ILE A 303 -7.41 -8.27 -2.94
C ILE A 303 -5.92 -8.00 -3.11
N VAL A 304 -5.19 -8.90 -3.75
CA VAL A 304 -3.79 -8.70 -4.14
C VAL A 304 -3.75 -8.69 -5.65
N MET A 305 -3.41 -7.56 -6.26
CA MET A 305 -3.52 -7.36 -7.69
C MET A 305 -2.25 -6.74 -8.27
N SER A 306 -1.89 -7.12 -9.48
CA SER A 306 -0.80 -6.48 -10.21
C SER A 306 -1.05 -4.97 -10.43
N LEU A 307 -0.12 -4.12 -9.99
CA LEU A 307 -0.14 -2.67 -10.20
C LEU A 307 0.07 -2.34 -11.70
N PRO A 308 -0.77 -1.49 -12.32
CA PRO A 308 -0.56 -1.05 -13.69
C PRO A 308 0.77 -0.32 -13.82
N VAL A 309 1.54 -0.60 -14.87
CA VAL A 309 2.83 0.08 -15.10
C VAL A 309 2.65 1.17 -16.15
N ALA A 310 2.91 2.42 -15.78
CA ALA A 310 3.16 3.51 -16.73
C ALA A 310 4.66 3.65 -16.99
N ARG A 311 5.06 4.04 -18.21
CA ARG A 311 6.47 4.38 -18.50
C ARG A 311 6.68 5.84 -18.13
N LYS A 312 7.72 6.11 -17.32
CA LYS A 312 8.13 7.48 -16.95
C LYS A 312 8.33 8.31 -18.23
N SER A 313 7.93 9.58 -18.20
CA SER A 313 8.00 10.52 -19.33
C SER A 313 7.11 10.22 -20.53
N ALA A 314 6.47 9.04 -20.62
CA ALA A 314 5.53 8.71 -21.68
C ALA A 314 4.07 8.83 -21.24
N VAL A 315 3.84 8.95 -19.94
CA VAL A 315 2.53 9.12 -19.30
C VAL A 315 2.69 10.14 -18.19
N SER A 316 1.81 11.14 -18.18
CA SER A 316 1.69 12.18 -17.17
C SER A 316 1.29 11.59 -15.81
N SER A 317 1.74 12.25 -14.74
CA SER A 317 1.46 11.81 -13.38
C SER A 317 -0.03 11.79 -13.07
N ALA A 318 -0.81 12.76 -13.58
CA ALA A 318 -2.26 12.76 -13.40
C ALA A 318 -2.94 11.56 -14.08
N LEU A 319 -2.55 11.21 -15.31
CA LEU A 319 -3.14 10.06 -16.01
C LEU A 319 -2.78 8.74 -15.34
N TYR A 320 -1.53 8.58 -14.89
CA TYR A 320 -1.13 7.36 -14.19
C TYR A 320 -1.85 7.24 -12.84
N MET A 321 -1.98 8.33 -12.07
CA MET A 321 -2.76 8.34 -10.84
C MET A 321 -4.24 8.01 -11.09
N ALA A 322 -4.83 8.57 -12.15
CA ALA A 322 -6.20 8.27 -12.58
C ALA A 322 -6.41 6.79 -12.92
N TRP A 323 -5.44 6.11 -13.51
CA TRP A 323 -5.50 4.66 -13.74
C TRP A 323 -5.53 3.86 -12.45
N ILE A 324 -4.68 4.22 -11.47
CA ILE A 324 -4.66 3.57 -10.16
C ILE A 324 -5.99 3.80 -9.43
N GLU A 325 -6.52 5.02 -9.48
CA GLU A 325 -7.84 5.37 -8.94
C GLU A 325 -8.94 4.53 -9.59
N ALA A 326 -9.04 4.54 -10.92
CA ALA A 326 -10.07 3.83 -11.69
C ALA A 326 -10.05 2.32 -11.42
N LEU A 327 -8.85 1.73 -11.31
CA LEU A 327 -8.69 0.31 -11.03
C LEU A 327 -9.18 -0.07 -9.63
N SER A 328 -8.89 0.75 -8.61
CA SER A 328 -8.99 0.37 -7.20
C SER A 328 -10.16 1.01 -6.43
N LYS A 329 -11.01 1.79 -7.11
CA LYS A 329 -12.14 2.51 -6.50
C LYS A 329 -13.27 1.57 -6.06
N ASP A 330 -13.83 1.85 -4.88
CA ASP A 330 -14.97 1.15 -4.27
C ASP A 330 -14.79 -0.37 -4.14
N LEU A 331 -13.62 -0.80 -3.69
CA LEU A 331 -13.27 -2.19 -3.43
C LEU A 331 -13.01 -2.43 -1.94
N PRO A 332 -13.04 -3.71 -1.50
CA PRO A 332 -12.40 -4.13 -0.25
C PRO A 332 -10.90 -3.74 -0.22
N PRO A 333 -10.22 -3.91 0.92
CA PRO A 333 -8.80 -3.64 1.01
C PRO A 333 -8.01 -4.28 -0.15
N ILE A 334 -7.24 -3.46 -0.86
CA ILE A 334 -6.50 -3.89 -2.04
C ILE A 334 -5.02 -3.51 -1.92
N LEU A 335 -4.17 -4.48 -2.27
CA LEU A 335 -2.73 -4.32 -2.44
C LEU A 335 -2.45 -4.32 -3.94
N LEU A 336 -2.00 -3.19 -4.48
CA LEU A 336 -1.50 -3.11 -5.84
C LEU A 336 0.01 -3.37 -5.82
N VAL A 337 0.42 -4.47 -6.44
CA VAL A 337 1.76 -5.04 -6.31
C VAL A 337 2.47 -5.03 -7.66
N ARG A 338 3.73 -4.60 -7.66
CA ARG A 338 4.65 -4.83 -8.76
C ARG A 338 5.97 -5.34 -8.19
N GLY A 339 6.41 -6.52 -8.59
CA GLY A 339 7.77 -6.97 -8.31
C GLY A 339 8.79 -6.33 -9.23
N ASN A 340 10.06 -6.59 -8.95
CA ASN A 340 11.20 -6.09 -9.73
C ASN A 340 11.62 -7.04 -10.87
N HIS A 341 10.73 -7.98 -11.24
CA HIS A 341 10.96 -9.03 -12.25
C HIS A 341 12.10 -10.00 -11.94
N GLN A 342 12.74 -9.90 -10.76
CA GLN A 342 13.59 -10.94 -10.23
C GLN A 342 12.69 -12.02 -9.60
N SER A 343 12.90 -13.28 -9.98
CA SER A 343 12.07 -14.38 -9.46
C SER A 343 12.21 -14.49 -7.94
N VAL A 344 11.14 -14.17 -7.21
CA VAL A 344 11.08 -14.39 -5.75
C VAL A 344 10.55 -15.78 -5.40
N LEU A 345 9.92 -16.42 -6.38
CA LEU A 345 9.55 -17.82 -6.33
C LEU A 345 10.71 -18.63 -6.93
N THR A 346 11.57 -19.18 -6.07
CA THR A 346 12.72 -19.98 -6.50
C THR A 346 12.43 -21.48 -6.31
N PHE A 347 12.82 -22.28 -7.29
CA PHE A 347 12.77 -23.73 -7.18
C PHE A 347 13.91 -24.18 -6.27
N TYR A 348 13.59 -24.74 -5.10
CA TYR A 348 14.55 -25.55 -4.37
C TYR A 348 14.61 -26.91 -5.07
N SER A 349 15.77 -27.22 -5.65
CA SER A 349 16.07 -28.51 -6.31
C SER A 349 16.26 -29.60 -5.26
#